data_AF-A0A897MQ08-F1
#
_entry.id   AF-A0A897MQ08-F1
#
_cell.length_a   1.000
_cell.length_b   1.000
_cell.length_c   1.000
_cell.angle_alpha   90.00
_cell.angle_beta   90.00
_cell.angle_gamma   90.00
#
_symmetry.space_group_name_H-M   'P 1'
#
loop_
_entity.id
_entity.type
_entity.pdbx_description
1 polymer ?
#
loop_
_entity_poly.entity_id
_entity_poly.type
_entity_poly.pdbx_seq_one_letter_code
_entity_poly.pdbx_strand_id
1 'polypeptide(L)'
;MTLLHEQYESDGSPVLFRCRECGFTSLSLGTLHAHCESHRGYTRFNIQLPLTSTAIANVDALLEMTEILRVEKSREIGLEELDGL
;
A
#
# COMPACT_ATOMS: atom_id res chain seq x y z
N MET A 1 -21.73 3.86 -6.69
CA MET A 1 -21.05 2.75 -5.99
C MET A 1 -19.70 3.26 -5.51
N THR A 2 -19.65 3.96 -4.38
CA THR A 2 -18.38 4.39 -3.76
C THR A 2 -17.80 3.20 -3.01
N LEU A 3 -17.10 2.35 -3.73
CA LEU A 3 -16.35 1.22 -3.19
C LEU A 3 -15.17 1.77 -2.39
N LEU A 4 -15.36 2.01 -1.09
CA LEU A 4 -14.36 2.13 -0.01
C LEU A 4 -12.92 2.46 -0.46
N HIS A 5 -12.75 3.53 -1.24
CA HIS A 5 -11.44 3.96 -1.68
C HIS A 5 -10.96 4.97 -0.66
N GLU A 6 -10.19 4.50 0.31
CA GLU A 6 -9.47 5.36 1.23
C GLU A 6 -8.42 6.13 0.41
N GLN A 7 -8.57 7.46 0.36
CA GLN A 7 -7.55 8.38 -0.14
C GLN A 7 -7.11 9.23 1.03
N TYR A 8 -5.81 9.26 1.26
CA TYR A 8 -5.21 10.08 2.29
C TYR A 8 -4.64 11.34 1.65
N GLU A 9 -4.90 12.48 2.28
CA GLU A 9 -4.37 13.77 1.88
C GLU A 9 -3.62 14.40 3.04
N SER A 10 -2.53 15.10 2.72
CA SER A 10 -1.74 15.90 3.66
C SER A 10 -1.51 17.27 3.05
N ASP A 11 -2.01 18.32 3.71
CA ASP A 11 -1.96 19.71 3.25
C ASP A 11 -2.49 19.90 1.80
N GLY A 12 -3.56 19.19 1.45
CA GLY A 12 -4.19 19.27 0.12
C GLY A 12 -3.41 18.53 -0.99
N SER A 13 -2.39 17.75 -0.65
CA SER A 13 -1.66 16.88 -1.56
C SER A 13 -1.99 15.42 -1.30
N PRO A 14 -2.14 14.57 -2.33
CA PRO A 14 -2.39 13.15 -2.13
C PRO A 14 -1.16 12.46 -1.55
N VAL A 15 -1.42 11.47 -0.71
CA VAL A 15 -0.42 10.62 -0.07
C VAL A 15 -0.38 9.26 -0.77
N LEU A 16 0.83 8.82 -1.10
CA LEU A 16 1.12 7.49 -1.60
C LEU A 16 1.80 6.68 -0.51
N PHE A 17 1.46 5.40 -0.46
CA PHE A 17 2.12 4.42 0.38
C PHE A 17 2.96 3.51 -0.49
N ARG A 18 4.24 3.40 -0.20
CA ARG A 18 5.22 2.59 -0.93
C ARG A 18 5.72 1.43 -0.08
N CYS A 19 5.77 0.24 -0.66
CA CYS A 19 6.39 -0.93 -0.05
C CYS A 19 7.91 -0.76 -0.13
N ARG A 20 8.60 -0.83 1.01
CA ARG A 20 10.06 -0.70 1.08
C ARG A 20 10.82 -1.88 0.45
N GLU A 21 10.18 -3.04 0.33
CA GLU A 21 10.85 -4.24 -0.19
C GLU A 21 10.87 -4.31 -1.71
N CYS A 22 9.76 -3.99 -2.37
CA CYS A 22 9.63 -4.15 -3.82
C CYS A 22 9.27 -2.84 -4.56
N GLY A 23 9.03 -1.75 -3.85
CA GLY A 23 8.67 -0.46 -4.44
C GLY A 23 7.21 -0.35 -4.91
N PHE A 24 6.36 -1.36 -4.68
CA PHE A 24 4.93 -1.27 -5.01
C PHE A 24 4.28 -0.07 -4.32
N THR A 25 3.51 0.73 -5.05
CA THR A 25 2.84 1.93 -4.54
C THR A 25 1.32 1.82 -4.62
N SER A 26 0.64 2.32 -3.60
CA SER A 26 -0.82 2.45 -3.57
C SER A 26 -1.26 3.76 -2.93
N LEU A 27 -2.44 4.26 -3.31
CA LEU A 27 -3.12 5.37 -2.64
C LEU A 27 -3.85 4.94 -1.36
N SER A 28 -3.98 3.63 -1.12
CA SER A 28 -4.67 3.04 0.02
C SER A 28 -3.68 2.31 0.93
N LEU A 29 -3.72 2.65 2.22
CA LEU A 29 -2.88 2.02 3.24
C LEU A 29 -3.24 0.54 3.42
N GLY A 30 -4.53 0.21 3.45
CA GLY A 30 -5.01 -1.17 3.56
C GLY A 30 -4.60 -2.02 2.36
N THR A 31 -4.60 -1.46 1.14
CA THR A 31 -4.10 -2.15 -0.06
C THR A 31 -2.61 -2.41 0.03
N LEU A 32 -1.82 -1.43 0.50
CA LEU A 32 -0.39 -1.64 0.70
C LEU A 32 -0.14 -2.72 1.76
N HIS A 33 -0.85 -2.67 2.88
CA HIS A 33 -0.69 -3.65 3.95
C HIS A 33 -1.06 -5.07 3.49
N ALA A 34 -2.16 -5.23 2.76
CA ALA A 34 -2.53 -6.51 2.14
C ALA A 34 -1.45 -7.01 1.17
N HIS A 35 -0.81 -6.10 0.41
CA HIS A 35 0.35 -6.43 -0.41
C HIS A 35 1.56 -6.88 0.45
N CYS A 36 1.89 -6.15 1.53
CA CYS A 36 3.01 -6.48 2.42
C CYS A 36 2.84 -7.81 3.17
N GLU A 37 1.61 -8.26 3.42
CA GLU A 37 1.33 -9.60 3.96
C GLU A 37 1.88 -10.71 3.04
N SER A 38 1.96 -10.49 1.73
CA SER A 38 2.53 -11.48 0.80
C SER A 38 4.04 -11.66 0.94
N HIS A 39 4.77 -10.60 1.33
CA HIS A 39 6.22 -10.64 1.54
C HIS A 39 6.60 -11.32 2.86
N ARG A 40 5.86 -11.01 3.92
CA ARG A 40 6.07 -11.60 5.25
C ARG A 40 5.83 -13.11 5.27
N GLY A 41 5.10 -13.59 4.26
CA GLY A 41 4.78 -14.98 4.09
C GLY A 41 3.78 -15.47 5.13
N TYR A 42 3.01 -16.44 4.71
CA TYR A 42 2.31 -17.33 5.62
C TYR A 42 3.36 -18.26 6.24
N THR A 43 3.12 -18.85 7.41
CA THR A 43 4.08 -19.80 8.04
C THR A 43 4.54 -20.91 7.07
N ARG A 44 5.51 -21.75 7.46
CA ARG A 44 5.99 -22.91 6.66
C ARG A 44 4.88 -23.79 6.04
N PHE A 45 3.66 -23.74 6.57
CA PHE A 45 2.49 -24.49 6.10
C PHE A 45 1.48 -23.65 5.31
N ASN A 46 1.87 -22.45 4.87
CA ASN A 46 1.03 -21.47 4.20
C ASN A 46 -0.23 -21.05 4.99
N ILE A 47 -0.16 -21.08 6.32
CA ILE A 47 -1.22 -20.60 7.22
C ILE A 47 -0.73 -19.39 8.03
N GLN A 48 -1.60 -18.40 8.25
CA GLN A 48 -1.35 -17.33 9.20
C GLN A 48 -1.74 -17.81 10.60
N LEU A 49 -0.75 -17.94 11.48
CA LEU A 49 -1.00 -18.32 12.88
C LEU A 49 -1.22 -17.06 13.72
N PRO A 50 -2.40 -16.92 14.37
CA PRO A 50 -2.56 -15.88 15.38
C PRO A 50 -1.50 -16.12 16.47
N LEU A 51 -0.87 -15.04 16.96
CA LEU A 51 0.21 -15.03 17.97
C LEU A 51 1.65 -15.29 17.45
N THR A 52 1.89 -15.19 16.14
CA THR A 52 3.26 -15.25 15.58
C THR A 52 3.64 -13.94 14.88
N SER A 53 4.91 -13.75 14.54
CA SER A 53 5.37 -12.62 13.71
C SER A 53 4.79 -12.63 12.29
N THR A 54 4.08 -13.69 11.90
CA THR A 54 3.31 -13.80 10.65
C THR A 54 1.80 -13.68 10.90
N ALA A 55 1.38 -13.14 12.05
CA ALA A 55 -0.04 -12.90 12.33
C ALA A 55 -0.61 -11.82 11.37
N ILE A 56 -1.81 -12.08 10.85
CA ILE A 56 -2.58 -11.13 10.04
C ILE A 56 -2.74 -9.83 10.79
N ALA A 57 -2.58 -8.72 10.09
CA ALA A 57 -2.86 -7.38 10.62
C ALA A 57 -2.01 -7.05 11.87
N ASN A 58 -0.80 -7.61 11.95
CA ASN A 58 0.23 -7.07 12.81
C ASN A 58 0.66 -5.70 12.26
N VAL A 59 -0.01 -4.66 12.74
CA VAL A 59 0.12 -3.28 12.24
C VAL A 59 1.55 -2.77 12.38
N ASP A 60 2.23 -3.08 13.48
CA ASP A 60 3.60 -2.61 13.72
C ASP A 60 4.56 -3.08 12.62
N ALA A 61 4.54 -4.38 12.31
CA ALA A 61 5.38 -4.94 11.25
C ALA A 61 5.01 -4.41 9.85
N LEU A 62 3.73 -4.15 9.58
CA LEU A 62 3.28 -3.59 8.31
C LEU A 62 3.72 -2.12 8.13
N LEU A 63 3.73 -1.35 9.23
CA LEU A 63 4.23 0.01 9.25
C LEU A 63 5.74 0.07 8.98
N GLU A 64 6.53 -0.88 9.50
CA GLU A 64 7.98 -0.94 9.23
C GLU A 64 8.30 -1.13 7.74
N MET A 65 7.42 -1.82 7.01
CA MET A 65 7.51 -2.07 5.57
C MET A 65 6.92 -0.95 4.72
N THR A 66 6.27 0.03 5.35
CA THR A 66 5.55 1.11 4.68
C THR A 66 6.38 2.38 4.67
N GLU A 67 6.45 3.01 3.51
CA GLU A 67 6.99 4.35 3.34
C GLU A 67 5.88 5.29 2.85
N ILE A 68 5.76 6.44 3.49
CA ILE A 68 4.73 7.44 3.19
C ILE A 68 5.37 8.52 2.32
N LEU A 69 4.81 8.73 1.13
CA LEU A 69 5.27 9.70 0.15
C LEU A 69 4.18 10.73 -0.09
N ARG A 70 4.52 12.01 0.06
CA ARG A 70 3.63 13.11 -0.34
C ARG A 70 3.88 13.44 -1.82
N VAL A 71 2.82 13.56 -2.60
CA VAL A 71 2.92 13.98 -4.00
C VAL A 71 2.87 15.50 -4.09
N GLU A 72 4.01 16.15 -4.37
CA GLU A 72 4.08 17.61 -4.47
C GLU A 72 3.63 18.15 -5.84
N LYS A 73 3.79 17.34 -6.90
CA LYS A 73 3.52 17.76 -8.28
C LYS A 73 2.66 16.72 -8.99
N SER A 74 1.37 17.01 -9.08
CA SER A 74 0.44 16.32 -9.98
C SER A 74 0.27 17.14 -11.25
N ARG A 75 0.06 16.45 -12.38
CA ARG A 75 -0.39 17.06 -13.62
C ARG A 75 -1.58 16.25 -14.14
N GLU A 76 -2.55 16.94 -14.70
CA GLU A 76 -3.62 16.30 -15.44
C GLU A 76 -3.06 15.79 -16.78
N ILE A 77 -3.44 14.59 -17.18
CA ILE A 77 -3.07 13.99 -18.47
C ILE A 77 -4.35 13.59 -19.21
N GLY A 78 -4.34 13.73 -20.54
CA GLY A 78 -5.44 13.28 -21.39
C GLY A 78 -5.48 11.74 -21.47
N LEU A 79 -6.67 11.18 -21.75
CA LEU A 79 -6.81 9.73 -21.95
C LEU A 79 -5.95 9.24 -23.12
N GLU A 80 -5.78 10.07 -24.15
CA GLU A 80 -4.91 9.80 -25.29
C GLU A 80 -3.43 9.61 -24.93
N GLU A 81 -2.95 10.16 -23.81
CA GLU A 81 -1.58 9.96 -23.34
C GLU A 81 -1.39 8.62 -22.60
N LEU A 82 -2.47 7.98 -22.13
CA LEU A 82 -2.41 6.70 -21.44
C LEU A 82 -2.23 5.52 -22.39
N ASP A 83 -2.77 5.60 -23.61
CA ASP A 83 -2.64 4.52 -24.61
C ASP A 83 -1.20 4.33 -25.13
N GLY A 84 -0.29 5.25 -24.81
CA GLY A 84 1.12 5.23 -25.23
C GLY A 84 2.14 4.81 -24.15
N LEU A 85 1.70 4.44 -22.95
CA LEU A 85 2.53 4.00 -21.81
C LEU A 85 2.47 2.49 -21.60
#